data_AF-A0AAD5UF82-F1
#
_entry.id   AF-A0AAD5UF82-F1
#
_cell.length_a   1.000
_cell.length_b   1.000
_cell.length_c   1.000
_cell.angle_alpha   90.00
_cell.angle_beta   90.00
_cell.angle_gamma   90.00
#
_symmetry.space_group_name_H-M   'P 1'
#
loop_
_entity.id
_entity.type
_entity.pdbx_description
1 polymer ?
#
loop_
_entity_poly.entity_id
_entity_poly.type
_entity_poly.pdbx_seq_one_letter_code
_entity_poly.pdbx_strand_id
1 'polypeptide(L)'
;MSYITPAPATLSFGSFDYFCNQIGLSLCPLVGNGREPSCYSRNIQIGGVLIFEPATLVVHVVALVMTSIMISHIKFKYTAVGRKEIVMFFYMYAATIVVEFITISGIIPLASSVYPYAAAVHTSMILATFWTLFMNAFVPFQFIEDGTALSLWVVDISLAAVFFVLAQLLAFQFSSNLCETVKHYLDGMFFSVILNLLAVMMVYKFWDTITKEDLEFAVGCKMNTWEIKDPLLSDSAMASMTHREDAGYGSRY
;
A
#
# COMPACT_ATOMS: atom_id res chain seq x y z
N MET A 1 -4.39 -43.73 10.44
CA MET A 1 -5.08 -42.50 10.87
C MET A 1 -5.76 -41.95 9.62
N SER A 2 -7.08 -42.09 9.57
CA SER A 2 -7.90 -41.81 8.39
C SER A 2 -7.87 -40.31 8.10
N TYR A 3 -7.24 -39.92 6.99
CA TYR A 3 -7.35 -38.57 6.46
C TYR A 3 -8.79 -38.38 6.00
N ILE A 4 -9.60 -37.70 6.81
CA ILE A 4 -10.85 -37.12 6.33
C ILE A 4 -10.41 -35.98 5.42
N THR A 5 -10.26 -36.26 4.13
CA THR A 5 -10.19 -35.20 3.13
C THR A 5 -11.54 -34.48 3.19
N PRO A 6 -11.62 -33.19 3.58
CA PRO A 6 -12.87 -32.46 3.50
C PRO A 6 -13.37 -32.52 2.06
N ALA A 7 -14.64 -32.88 1.86
CA ALA A 7 -15.23 -32.98 0.54
C ALA A 7 -14.99 -31.69 -0.25
N PRO A 8 -14.69 -31.76 -1.56
CA PRO A 8 -14.44 -30.58 -2.38
C PRO A 8 -15.68 -29.68 -2.30
N ALA A 9 -15.52 -28.53 -1.65
CA ALA A 9 -16.56 -27.52 -1.62
C ALA A 9 -16.82 -27.08 -3.07
N THR A 10 -18.09 -27.03 -3.46
CA THR A 10 -18.49 -26.49 -4.76
C THR A 10 -18.83 -25.02 -4.60
N LEU A 11 -18.53 -24.22 -5.63
CA LEU A 11 -18.91 -22.81 -5.65
C LEU A 11 -20.45 -22.72 -5.67
N SER A 12 -21.05 -22.24 -4.58
CA SER A 12 -22.48 -21.99 -4.49
C SER A 12 -22.72 -20.55 -4.07
N PHE A 13 -23.61 -19.85 -4.77
CA PHE A 13 -23.96 -18.47 -4.43
C PHE A 13 -24.58 -18.42 -3.03
N GLY A 14 -24.00 -17.60 -2.15
CA GLY A 14 -24.45 -17.45 -0.76
C GLY A 14 -23.75 -18.36 0.25
N SER A 15 -22.86 -19.27 -0.16
CA SER A 15 -21.98 -20.01 0.76
C SER A 15 -20.53 -19.57 0.65
N PHE A 16 -19.87 -19.41 1.80
CA PHE A 16 -18.44 -19.07 1.89
C PHE A 16 -17.56 -20.32 2.04
N ASP A 17 -18.17 -21.50 2.11
CA ASP A 17 -17.49 -22.78 2.33
C ASP A 17 -16.39 -23.08 1.30
N TYR A 18 -16.57 -22.64 0.04
CA TYR A 18 -15.54 -22.77 -1.00
C TYR A 18 -14.26 -21.99 -0.65
N PHE A 19 -14.41 -20.71 -0.31
CA PHE A 19 -13.28 -19.83 -0.03
C PHE A 19 -12.60 -20.21 1.29
N CYS A 20 -13.38 -20.55 2.31
CA CYS A 20 -12.87 -20.91 3.63
C CYS A 20 -12.17 -22.26 3.70
N ASN A 21 -12.49 -23.18 2.78
CA ASN A 21 -11.77 -24.45 2.68
C ASN A 21 -10.40 -24.30 2.00
N GLN A 22 -10.19 -23.21 1.25
CA GLN A 22 -8.97 -22.97 0.47
C GLN A 22 -7.99 -22.07 1.22
N ILE A 23 -8.48 -21.08 1.96
CA ILE A 23 -7.63 -20.13 2.68
C ILE A 23 -8.21 -19.71 4.02
N GLY A 24 -7.34 -19.49 5.00
CA GLY A 24 -7.70 -19.07 6.36
C GLY A 24 -8.03 -17.58 6.45
N LEU A 25 -9.13 -17.12 5.84
CA LEU A 25 -9.57 -15.73 6.06
C LEU A 25 -10.02 -15.52 7.51
N SER A 26 -9.72 -14.34 8.06
CA SER A 26 -10.22 -13.90 9.38
C SER A 26 -11.75 -14.04 9.57
N LEU A 27 -12.54 -13.99 8.49
CA LEU A 27 -14.00 -14.14 8.50
C LEU A 27 -14.47 -15.60 8.60
N CYS A 28 -13.64 -16.58 8.19
CA CYS A 28 -14.06 -17.98 8.03
C CYS A 28 -14.57 -18.67 9.31
N PRO A 29 -14.00 -18.41 10.49
CA PRO A 29 -14.54 -18.96 11.74
C PRO A 29 -15.93 -18.42 12.11
N LEU A 30 -16.37 -17.30 11.51
CA LEU A 30 -17.59 -16.59 11.86
C LEU A 30 -18.75 -16.82 10.89
N VAL A 31 -18.44 -17.29 9.68
CA VAL A 31 -19.42 -17.43 8.59
C VAL A 31 -19.75 -18.89 8.32
N GLY A 32 -21.02 -19.17 8.02
CA GLY A 32 -21.49 -20.52 7.75
C GLY A 32 -21.28 -21.46 8.94
N ASN A 33 -20.65 -22.61 8.69
CA ASN A 33 -20.39 -23.63 9.70
C ASN A 33 -19.04 -23.46 10.43
N GLY A 34 -18.36 -22.31 10.28
CA GLY A 34 -17.06 -22.07 10.92
C GLY A 34 -15.98 -23.04 10.45
N ARG A 35 -15.88 -23.24 9.12
CA ARG A 35 -14.92 -24.19 8.54
C ARG A 35 -13.49 -23.67 8.62
N GLU A 36 -12.59 -24.60 8.92
CA GLU A 36 -11.14 -24.42 8.81
C GLU A 36 -10.64 -24.81 7.41
N PRO A 37 -9.53 -24.21 6.93
CA PRO A 37 -8.94 -24.56 5.66
C PRO A 37 -8.44 -26.01 5.65
N SER A 38 -8.59 -26.68 4.51
CA SER A 38 -8.14 -28.07 4.29
C SER A 38 -6.63 -28.27 4.51
N CYS A 39 -5.83 -27.23 4.25
CA CYS A 39 -4.39 -27.24 4.42
C CYS A 39 -3.90 -25.85 4.84
N TYR A 40 -3.19 -25.77 5.95
CA TYR A 40 -2.56 -24.55 6.48
C TYR A 40 -1.13 -24.83 6.99
N SER A 41 -0.35 -23.77 7.24
CA SER A 41 1.03 -23.89 7.73
C SER A 41 1.07 -24.40 9.17
N ARG A 42 2.04 -25.25 9.51
CA ARG A 42 2.12 -25.85 10.85
C ARG A 42 2.28 -24.78 11.95
N ASN A 43 1.40 -24.85 12.94
CA ASN A 43 1.47 -24.01 14.14
C ASN A 43 2.70 -24.34 14.99
N ILE A 44 3.31 -23.32 15.58
CA ILE A 44 4.44 -23.47 16.51
C ILE A 44 3.97 -23.08 17.91
N GLN A 45 4.28 -23.93 18.89
CA GLN A 45 4.02 -23.64 20.31
C GLN A 45 5.29 -23.07 20.93
N ILE A 46 5.24 -21.82 21.40
CA ILE A 46 6.33 -21.17 22.12
C ILE A 46 5.78 -20.73 23.48
N GLY A 47 6.31 -21.29 24.57
CA GLY A 47 5.98 -20.86 25.93
C GLY A 47 4.51 -20.99 26.32
N GLY A 48 3.79 -21.97 25.78
CA GLY A 48 2.36 -22.19 26.07
C GLY A 48 1.38 -21.36 25.22
N VAL A 49 1.88 -20.50 24.33
CA VAL A 49 1.07 -19.79 23.32
C VAL A 49 1.22 -20.49 21.97
N LEU A 50 0.09 -20.77 21.32
CA LEU A 50 0.01 -21.32 19.97
C LEU A 50 0.07 -20.17 18.97
N ILE A 51 1.18 -20.08 18.22
CA ILE A 51 1.30 -19.12 17.12
C ILE A 51 0.84 -19.82 15.85
N PHE A 52 -0.19 -19.26 15.23
CA PHE A 52 -0.69 -19.71 13.95
C PHE A 52 0.14 -19.10 12.82
N GLU A 53 0.40 -19.91 11.79
CA GLU A 53 0.98 -19.50 10.51
C GLU A 53 2.21 -18.57 10.61
N PRO A 54 3.29 -19.01 11.31
CA PRO A 54 4.45 -18.17 11.58
C PRO A 54 5.19 -17.69 10.32
N ALA A 55 5.13 -18.46 9.23
CA ALA A 55 5.75 -18.08 7.96
C ALA A 55 5.14 -16.79 7.39
N THR A 56 3.81 -16.66 7.43
CA THR A 56 3.07 -15.50 6.95
C THR A 56 3.32 -14.29 7.85
N LEU A 57 3.38 -14.48 9.18
CA LEU A 57 3.70 -13.41 10.12
C LEU A 57 5.06 -12.74 9.86
N VAL A 58 6.08 -13.51 9.45
CA VAL A 58 7.39 -12.94 9.09
C VAL A 58 7.29 -12.03 7.87
N VAL A 59 6.49 -12.41 6.86
CA VAL A 59 6.27 -11.59 5.67
C VAL A 59 5.52 -10.30 6.02
N HIS A 60 4.53 -10.36 6.90
CA HIS A 60 3.83 -9.16 7.39
C HIS A 60 4.77 -8.14 8.04
N VAL A 61 5.75 -8.60 8.82
CA VAL A 61 6.78 -7.72 9.40
C VAL A 61 7.63 -7.07 8.30
N VAL A 62 8.07 -7.85 7.30
CA VAL A 62 8.82 -7.31 6.16
C VAL A 62 7.97 -6.29 5.37
N ALA A 63 6.68 -6.58 5.16
CA ALA A 63 5.75 -5.69 4.48
C ALA A 63 5.58 -4.36 5.23
N LEU A 64 5.50 -4.37 6.57
CA LEU A 64 5.43 -3.15 7.39
C LEU A 64 6.71 -2.31 7.29
N VAL A 65 7.88 -2.94 7.34
CA VAL A 65 9.16 -2.24 7.19
C VAL A 65 9.25 -1.57 5.82
N MET A 66 8.95 -2.31 4.75
CA MET A 66 8.97 -1.77 3.38
C MET A 66 7.94 -0.64 3.20
N THR A 67 6.73 -0.81 3.73
CA THR A 67 5.69 0.24 3.70
C THR A 67 6.14 1.51 4.42
N SER A 68 6.83 1.37 5.56
CA SER A 68 7.37 2.50 6.32
C SER A 68 8.46 3.27 5.56
N ILE A 69 9.33 2.56 4.84
CA ILE A 69 10.36 3.17 3.98
C ILE A 69 9.70 3.96 2.85
N MET A 70 8.71 3.37 2.17
CA MET A 70 7.96 4.05 1.10
C MET A 70 7.28 5.33 1.62
N ILE A 71 6.58 5.26 2.75
CA ILE A 71 5.93 6.44 3.36
C ILE A 71 6.96 7.55 3.63
N SER A 72 8.15 7.17 4.12
CA SER A 72 9.21 8.12 4.40
C SER A 72 9.67 8.81 3.11
N HIS A 73 9.93 8.05 2.04
CA HIS A 73 10.33 8.60 0.74
C HIS A 73 9.29 9.59 0.17
N ILE A 74 8.01 9.25 0.27
CA ILE A 74 6.92 10.13 -0.22
C ILE A 74 6.91 11.45 0.54
N LYS A 75 7.12 11.43 1.86
CA LYS A 75 7.09 12.63 2.70
C LYS A 75 8.30 13.55 2.48
N PHE A 76 9.44 13.00 2.08
CA PHE A 76 10.63 13.79 1.75
C PHE A 76 10.58 14.46 0.38
N LYS A 77 9.67 14.05 -0.52
CA LYS A 77 9.57 14.57 -1.89
C LYS A 77 8.64 15.79 -2.00
N TYR A 78 9.05 16.85 -2.70
CA TYR A 78 8.22 18.03 -2.98
C TYR A 78 7.30 17.82 -4.18
N THR A 79 6.00 17.56 -3.95
CA THR A 79 5.03 17.32 -5.03
C THR A 79 3.87 18.30 -4.89
N ALA A 80 3.46 18.91 -6.01
CA ALA A 80 2.38 19.89 -6.04
C ALA A 80 0.99 19.23 -5.95
N VAL A 81 0.86 17.97 -6.40
CA VAL A 81 -0.41 17.22 -6.44
C VAL A 81 -0.23 15.81 -5.86
N GLY A 82 -1.30 15.26 -5.26
CA GLY A 82 -1.40 13.85 -4.89
C GLY A 82 -0.61 13.36 -3.65
N ARG A 83 0.18 14.21 -2.97
CA ARG A 83 0.97 13.79 -1.79
C ARG A 83 0.11 13.25 -0.66
N LYS A 84 -0.94 14.00 -0.28
CA LYS A 84 -1.75 13.66 0.91
C LYS A 84 -2.63 12.43 0.68
N GLU A 85 -3.14 12.28 -0.54
CA GLU A 85 -4.05 11.21 -0.94
C GLU A 85 -3.31 9.86 -1.00
N ILE A 86 -2.13 9.82 -1.63
CA ILE A 86 -1.33 8.58 -1.66
C ILE A 86 -0.82 8.19 -0.27
N VAL A 87 -0.42 9.17 0.55
CA VAL A 87 0.06 8.91 1.91
C VAL A 87 -1.06 8.34 2.78
N MET A 88 -2.30 8.82 2.61
CA MET A 88 -3.46 8.25 3.28
C MET A 88 -3.68 6.77 2.89
N PHE A 89 -3.51 6.42 1.61
CA PHE A 89 -3.55 5.02 1.17
C PHE A 89 -2.49 4.15 1.87
N PHE A 90 -1.22 4.58 1.88
CA PHE A 90 -0.17 3.80 2.53
C PHE A 90 -0.36 3.69 4.05
N TYR A 91 -0.94 4.69 4.71
CA TYR A 91 -1.30 4.59 6.13
C TYR A 91 -2.43 3.59 6.38
N MET A 92 -3.47 3.57 5.53
CA MET A 92 -4.55 2.57 5.63
C MET A 92 -4.06 1.15 5.33
N TYR A 93 -3.14 1.00 4.36
CA TYR A 93 -2.49 -0.27 4.07
C TYR A 93 -1.64 -0.77 5.25
N ALA A 94 -0.83 0.11 5.85
CA ALA A 94 -0.05 -0.22 7.04
C ALA A 94 -0.95 -0.62 8.22
N ALA A 95 -2.05 0.10 8.45
CA ALA A 95 -3.03 -0.24 9.48
C ALA A 95 -3.67 -1.61 9.22
N THR A 96 -3.99 -1.93 7.97
CA THR A 96 -4.53 -3.24 7.57
C THR A 96 -3.54 -4.36 7.90
N ILE A 97 -2.26 -4.23 7.56
CA ILE A 97 -1.24 -5.25 7.87
C ILE A 97 -1.10 -5.45 9.39
N VAL A 98 -1.15 -4.38 10.19
CA VAL A 98 -1.08 -4.47 11.66
C VAL A 98 -2.27 -5.25 12.23
N VAL A 99 -3.49 -4.94 11.79
CA VAL A 99 -4.69 -5.63 12.27
C VAL A 99 -4.71 -7.09 11.80
N GLU A 100 -4.26 -7.35 10.57
CA GLU A 100 -4.11 -8.70 10.03
C GLU A 100 -3.12 -9.51 10.87
N PHE A 101 -1.95 -8.93 11.19
CA PHE A 101 -0.96 -9.56 12.05
C PHE A 101 -1.54 -9.94 13.42
N ILE A 102 -2.32 -9.04 14.06
CA ILE A 102 -2.95 -9.31 15.36
C ILE A 102 -4.01 -10.43 15.24
N THR A 103 -4.75 -10.47 14.14
CA THR A 103 -5.85 -11.43 13.93
C THR A 103 -5.33 -12.82 13.59
N ILE A 104 -4.28 -12.93 12.77
CA ILE A 104 -3.70 -14.20 12.32
C ILE A 104 -2.72 -14.78 13.35
N SER A 105 -1.99 -13.96 14.10
CA SER A 105 -0.94 -14.45 15.03
C SER A 105 -1.44 -15.29 16.20
N GLY A 106 -2.76 -15.34 16.45
CA GLY A 106 -3.33 -16.03 17.61
C GLY A 106 -3.25 -15.25 18.91
N ILE A 107 -2.88 -13.97 18.87
CA ILE A 107 -2.91 -13.07 20.05
C ILE A 107 -4.34 -12.95 20.60
N ILE A 108 -5.33 -12.86 19.70
CA ILE A 108 -6.75 -12.90 20.05
C ILE A 108 -7.23 -14.34 19.81
N PRO A 109 -7.59 -15.10 20.86
CA PRO A 109 -8.07 -16.46 20.68
C PRO A 109 -9.45 -16.43 20.01
N LEU A 110 -9.67 -17.38 19.09
CA LEU A 110 -10.91 -17.56 18.33
C LEU A 110 -12.16 -17.73 19.21
N ALA A 111 -11.99 -18.26 20.43
CA ALA A 111 -13.08 -18.44 21.40
C ALA A 111 -13.47 -17.16 22.15
N SER A 112 -12.71 -16.07 22.02
CA SER A 112 -13.03 -14.82 22.68
C SER A 112 -14.19 -14.10 21.99
N SER A 113 -15.04 -13.43 22.76
CA SER A 113 -16.10 -12.55 22.24
C SER A 113 -15.55 -11.32 21.49
N VAL A 114 -14.24 -11.05 21.59
CA VAL A 114 -13.56 -9.92 20.95
C VAL A 114 -13.17 -10.24 19.50
N TYR A 115 -12.92 -11.51 19.17
CA TYR A 115 -12.54 -11.95 17.83
C TYR A 115 -13.48 -11.47 16.70
N PRO A 116 -14.82 -11.56 16.80
CA PRO A 116 -15.71 -11.08 15.73
C PRO A 116 -15.56 -9.60 15.43
N TYR A 117 -15.32 -8.77 16.46
CA TYR A 117 -15.10 -7.34 16.26
C TYR A 117 -13.77 -7.07 15.58
N ALA A 118 -12.71 -7.79 15.95
CA ALA A 118 -11.40 -7.68 15.29
C ALA A 118 -11.47 -8.08 13.81
N ALA A 119 -12.16 -9.18 13.49
CA ALA A 119 -12.37 -9.62 12.11
C ALA A 119 -13.22 -8.63 11.28
N ALA A 120 -14.23 -8.00 11.89
CA ALA A 120 -15.02 -6.95 11.23
C ALA A 120 -14.19 -5.69 10.94
N VAL A 121 -13.35 -5.26 11.90
CA VAL A 121 -12.42 -4.13 11.70
C VAL A 121 -11.44 -4.45 10.57
N HIS A 122 -10.87 -5.65 10.55
CA HIS A 122 -9.95 -6.07 9.50
C HIS A 122 -10.60 -6.00 8.10
N THR A 123 -11.78 -6.60 7.94
CA THR A 123 -12.49 -6.62 6.65
C THR A 123 -12.93 -5.23 6.19
N SER A 124 -13.31 -4.34 7.11
CA SER A 124 -13.61 -2.94 6.78
C SER A 124 -12.37 -2.13 6.37
N MET A 125 -11.22 -2.36 7.02
CA MET A 125 -9.96 -1.71 6.63
C MET A 125 -9.47 -2.16 5.24
N ILE A 126 -9.67 -3.44 4.90
CA ILE A 126 -9.40 -3.95 3.55
C ILE A 126 -10.25 -3.18 2.52
N LEU A 127 -11.57 -3.08 2.74
CA LEU A 127 -12.47 -2.35 1.85
C LEU A 127 -12.11 -0.86 1.74
N ALA A 128 -11.79 -0.22 2.86
CA ALA A 128 -11.35 1.17 2.87
C ALA A 128 -10.05 1.37 2.08
N THR A 129 -9.12 0.42 2.15
CA THR A 129 -7.87 0.45 1.38
C THR A 129 -8.16 0.35 -0.12
N PHE A 130 -9.03 -0.56 -0.55
CA PHE A 130 -9.44 -0.67 -1.96
C PHE A 130 -10.19 0.58 -2.44
N TRP A 131 -11.07 1.15 -1.61
CA TRP A 131 -11.78 2.38 -1.95
C TRP A 131 -10.83 3.57 -2.10
N THR A 132 -9.84 3.69 -1.20
CA THR A 132 -8.83 4.75 -1.26
C THR A 132 -7.94 4.58 -2.50
N LEU A 133 -7.58 3.34 -2.85
CA LEU A 133 -6.84 3.03 -4.06
C LEU A 133 -7.64 3.43 -5.32
N PHE A 134 -8.93 3.13 -5.35
CA PHE A 134 -9.83 3.53 -6.43
C PHE A 134 -9.91 5.06 -6.56
N MET A 135 -10.03 5.78 -5.44
CA MET A 135 -10.04 7.25 -5.45
C MET A 135 -8.70 7.82 -5.92
N ASN A 136 -7.57 7.24 -5.51
CA ASN A 136 -6.24 7.62 -5.97
C ASN A 136 -6.05 7.39 -7.47
N ALA A 137 -6.78 6.46 -8.07
CA ALA A 137 -6.75 6.24 -9.51
C ALA A 137 -7.38 7.39 -10.31
N PHE A 138 -8.18 8.28 -9.69
CA PHE A 138 -8.75 9.44 -10.39
C PHE A 138 -7.82 10.64 -10.48
N VAL A 139 -6.88 10.76 -9.55
CA VAL A 139 -5.90 11.86 -9.45
C VAL A 139 -5.10 12.09 -10.75
N PRO A 140 -4.72 11.04 -11.53
CA PRO A 140 -3.96 11.21 -12.77
C PRO A 140 -4.78 11.58 -14.02
N PHE A 141 -6.13 11.63 -13.99
CA PHE A 141 -6.95 11.82 -15.20
C PHE A 141 -7.03 13.27 -15.72
N GLN A 142 -5.94 14.03 -15.67
CA GLN A 142 -5.88 15.29 -16.43
C GLN A 142 -5.93 14.95 -17.94
N PHE A 143 -7.12 15.11 -18.53
CA PHE A 143 -7.49 14.71 -19.89
C PHE A 143 -6.63 15.40 -20.97
N ILE A 144 -5.48 14.79 -21.27
CA ILE A 144 -4.63 14.90 -22.48
C ILE A 144 -3.91 16.24 -22.71
N GLU A 145 -2.57 16.19 -22.62
CA GLU A 145 -1.65 16.79 -23.59
C GLU A 145 -0.60 15.73 -23.99
N ASP A 146 -0.28 15.65 -25.29
CA ASP A 146 0.39 14.50 -25.95
C ASP A 146 1.91 14.37 -25.72
N GLY A 147 2.38 13.11 -25.65
CA GLY A 147 3.77 12.70 -25.93
C GLY A 147 4.56 12.03 -24.79
N THR A 148 3.99 11.96 -23.60
CA THR A 148 4.71 12.02 -22.31
C THR A 148 4.14 11.01 -21.31
N ALA A 149 4.98 10.47 -20.39
CA ALA A 149 4.72 9.65 -19.18
C ALA A 149 3.72 8.45 -19.22
N LEU A 150 2.61 8.53 -19.96
CA LEU A 150 1.53 7.55 -20.16
C LEU A 150 1.97 6.13 -20.52
N SER A 151 3.03 5.96 -21.33
CA SER A 151 3.53 4.61 -21.67
C SER A 151 4.06 3.87 -20.44
N LEU A 152 4.78 4.57 -19.56
CA LEU A 152 5.26 3.99 -18.30
C LEU A 152 4.11 3.73 -17.34
N TRP A 153 3.06 4.55 -17.38
CA TRP A 153 1.88 4.43 -16.51
C TRP A 153 1.10 3.15 -16.79
N VAL A 154 0.84 2.86 -18.07
CA VAL A 154 0.14 1.64 -18.48
C VAL A 154 0.93 0.40 -18.08
N VAL A 155 2.26 0.43 -18.20
CA VAL A 155 3.13 -0.70 -17.82
C VAL A 155 3.11 -0.95 -16.31
N ASP A 156 3.31 0.09 -15.49
CA ASP A 156 3.38 -0.09 -14.04
C ASP A 156 2.00 -0.48 -13.44
N ILE A 157 0.90 0.12 -13.91
CA ILE A 157 -0.46 -0.24 -13.47
C ILE A 157 -0.86 -1.63 -13.95
N SER A 158 -0.59 -1.96 -15.22
CA SER A 158 -0.93 -3.30 -15.74
C SER A 158 -0.16 -4.40 -15.01
N LEU A 159 1.12 -4.15 -14.67
CA LEU A 159 1.91 -5.10 -13.90
C LEU A 159 1.41 -5.21 -12.45
N ALA A 160 1.01 -4.10 -11.81
CA ALA A 160 0.37 -4.14 -10.49
C ALA A 160 -0.92 -4.98 -10.51
N ALA A 161 -1.75 -4.81 -11.55
CA ALA A 161 -2.98 -5.58 -11.71
C ALA A 161 -2.70 -7.08 -11.92
N VAL A 162 -1.68 -7.43 -12.71
CA VAL A 162 -1.27 -8.83 -12.91
C VAL A 162 -0.80 -9.45 -11.60
N PHE A 163 0.04 -8.77 -10.83
CA PHE A 163 0.49 -9.28 -9.53
C PHE A 163 -0.66 -9.42 -8.53
N PHE A 164 -1.59 -8.46 -8.52
CA PHE A 164 -2.77 -8.54 -7.67
C PHE A 164 -3.66 -9.73 -8.05
N VAL A 165 -3.98 -9.92 -9.33
CA VAL A 165 -4.78 -11.07 -9.80
C VAL A 165 -4.07 -12.38 -9.48
N LEU A 166 -2.75 -12.44 -9.70
CA LEU A 166 -1.96 -13.62 -9.35
C LEU A 166 -2.00 -13.90 -7.85
N ALA A 167 -1.91 -12.87 -7.00
CA ALA A 167 -2.03 -13.01 -5.55
C ALA A 167 -3.38 -13.63 -5.14
N GLN A 168 -4.48 -13.18 -5.76
CA GLN A 168 -5.81 -13.72 -5.50
C GLN A 168 -5.97 -15.15 -6.05
N LEU A 169 -5.40 -15.46 -7.21
CA LEU A 169 -5.45 -16.81 -7.78
C LEU A 169 -4.66 -17.82 -6.93
N LEU A 170 -3.45 -17.44 -6.46
CA LEU A 170 -2.67 -18.28 -5.56
C LEU A 170 -3.37 -18.47 -4.21
N ALA A 171 -4.01 -17.42 -3.70
CA ALA A 171 -4.80 -17.46 -2.48
C ALA A 171 -6.03 -18.39 -2.60
N PHE A 172 -6.88 -18.20 -3.60
CA PHE A 172 -8.20 -18.83 -3.63
C PHE A 172 -8.29 -20.10 -4.45
N GLN A 173 -7.39 -20.31 -5.42
CA GLN A 173 -7.46 -21.47 -6.33
C GLN A 173 -6.35 -22.49 -6.09
N PHE A 174 -5.12 -22.03 -5.84
CA PHE A 174 -3.95 -22.92 -5.74
C PHE A 174 -3.46 -23.21 -4.31
N SER A 175 -4.02 -22.54 -3.30
CA SER A 175 -3.55 -22.62 -1.90
C SER A 175 -3.42 -24.06 -1.37
N SER A 176 -4.44 -24.91 -1.53
CA SER A 176 -4.42 -26.29 -1.03
C SER A 176 -3.35 -27.16 -1.72
N ASN A 177 -3.23 -27.07 -3.05
CA ASN A 177 -2.23 -27.80 -3.82
C ASN A 177 -0.79 -27.39 -3.44
N LEU A 178 -0.56 -26.09 -3.23
CA LEU A 178 0.75 -25.59 -2.82
C LEU A 178 1.12 -26.08 -1.42
N CYS A 179 0.18 -26.03 -0.49
CA CYS A 179 0.37 -26.43 0.90
C CYS A 179 0.71 -27.93 1.05
N GLU A 180 0.06 -28.81 0.27
CA GLU A 180 0.39 -30.24 0.25
C GLU A 180 1.77 -30.49 -0.37
N THR A 181 2.10 -29.79 -1.46
CA THR A 181 3.39 -29.93 -2.16
C THR A 181 4.57 -29.53 -1.28
N VAL A 182 4.41 -28.46 -0.49
CA VAL A 182 5.44 -27.94 0.43
C VAL A 182 5.36 -28.54 1.84
N LYS A 183 4.64 -29.66 2.03
CA LYS A 183 4.54 -30.41 3.29
C LYS A 183 4.11 -29.55 4.49
N HIS A 184 3.11 -28.68 4.31
CA HIS A 184 2.58 -27.79 5.37
C HIS A 184 3.58 -26.79 5.96
N TYR A 185 4.64 -26.42 5.23
CA TYR A 185 5.55 -25.34 5.66
C TYR A 185 5.06 -23.95 5.21
N LEU A 186 4.59 -23.85 3.97
CA LEU A 186 4.05 -22.63 3.34
C LEU A 186 2.60 -22.86 2.94
N ASP A 187 1.82 -21.80 3.00
CA ASP A 187 0.40 -21.79 2.63
C ASP A 187 0.13 -20.75 1.52
N GLY A 188 -1.11 -20.68 1.04
CA GLY A 188 -1.49 -19.69 0.02
C GLY A 188 -1.41 -18.23 0.51
N MET A 189 -1.62 -17.95 1.80
CA MET A 189 -1.53 -16.59 2.36
C MET A 189 -0.10 -16.05 2.25
N PHE A 190 0.92 -16.86 2.55
CA PHE A 190 2.31 -16.47 2.42
C PHE A 190 2.63 -15.88 1.03
N PHE A 191 2.27 -16.61 -0.04
CA PHE A 191 2.50 -16.14 -1.41
C PHE A 191 1.61 -14.96 -1.79
N SER A 192 0.37 -14.94 -1.32
CA SER A 192 -0.56 -13.85 -1.56
C SER A 192 -0.03 -12.53 -0.99
N VAL A 193 0.49 -12.53 0.24
CA VAL A 193 1.03 -11.34 0.91
C VAL A 193 2.26 -10.81 0.17
N ILE A 194 3.16 -11.69 -0.28
CA ILE A 194 4.34 -11.29 -1.06
C ILE A 194 3.91 -10.61 -2.37
N LEU A 195 2.99 -11.22 -3.10
CA LEU A 195 2.53 -10.67 -4.38
C LEU A 195 1.71 -9.38 -4.20
N ASN A 196 0.93 -9.27 -3.12
CA ASN A 196 0.23 -8.04 -2.77
C ASN A 196 1.22 -6.93 -2.40
N LEU A 197 2.29 -7.23 -1.67
CA LEU A 197 3.37 -6.27 -1.40
C LEU A 197 4.01 -5.80 -2.70
N LEU A 198 4.29 -6.71 -3.64
CA LEU A 198 4.83 -6.36 -4.97
C LEU A 198 3.85 -5.49 -5.77
N ALA A 199 2.55 -5.78 -5.75
CA ALA A 199 1.54 -4.94 -6.40
C ALA A 199 1.53 -3.51 -5.81
N VAL A 200 1.61 -3.39 -4.48
CA VAL A 200 1.70 -2.09 -3.80
C VAL A 200 3.00 -1.35 -4.12
N MET A 201 4.12 -2.07 -4.27
CA MET A 201 5.40 -1.49 -4.72
C MET A 201 5.32 -0.95 -6.15
N MET A 202 4.56 -1.61 -7.04
CA MET A 202 4.32 -1.10 -8.39
C MET A 202 3.43 0.15 -8.38
N VAL A 203 2.42 0.22 -7.51
CA VAL A 203 1.60 1.43 -7.30
C VAL A 203 2.47 2.59 -6.76
N TYR A 204 3.37 2.30 -5.82
CA TYR A 204 4.35 3.29 -5.33
C TYR A 204 5.24 3.79 -6.47
N LYS A 205 5.78 2.89 -7.29
CA LYS A 205 6.65 3.23 -8.42
C LYS A 205 5.93 4.05 -9.48
N PHE A 206 4.67 3.71 -9.75
CA PHE A 206 3.79 4.49 -10.59
C PHE A 206 3.64 5.93 -10.06
N TRP A 207 3.30 6.08 -8.78
CA TRP A 207 3.19 7.39 -8.15
C TRP A 207 4.50 8.19 -8.17
N ASP A 208 5.64 7.53 -7.90
CA ASP A 208 6.96 8.16 -7.95
C ASP A 208 7.30 8.67 -9.36
N THR A 209 6.88 7.93 -10.40
CA THR A 209 7.12 8.29 -11.80
C THR A 209 6.33 9.54 -12.21
N ILE A 210 5.05 9.64 -11.82
CA ILE A 210 4.22 10.81 -12.12
C ILE A 210 4.79 12.08 -11.49
N THR A 211 5.31 11.97 -10.26
CA THR A 211 5.78 13.12 -9.49
C THR A 211 7.23 13.51 -9.74
N LYS A 212 7.92 12.84 -10.67
CA LYS A 212 9.30 13.20 -11.04
C LYS A 212 9.36 14.52 -11.81
N GLU A 213 8.49 14.69 -12.79
CA GLU A 213 8.52 15.88 -13.65
C GLU A 213 8.13 17.15 -12.88
N ASP A 214 7.19 17.05 -11.93
CA ASP A 214 6.84 18.14 -11.01
C ASP A 214 8.05 18.72 -10.24
N LEU A 215 9.05 17.89 -9.90
CA LEU A 215 10.26 18.35 -9.22
C LEU A 215 11.14 19.20 -10.13
N GLU A 216 11.28 18.80 -11.39
CA GLU A 216 12.13 19.50 -12.37
C GLU A 216 11.58 20.90 -12.64
N PHE A 217 10.26 21.03 -12.77
CA PHE A 217 9.60 22.32 -12.96
C PHE A 217 9.67 23.23 -11.71
N ALA A 218 9.62 22.66 -10.50
CA ALA A 218 9.76 23.42 -9.26
C ALA A 218 11.15 24.04 -9.09
N VAL A 219 12.21 23.39 -9.59
CA VAL A 219 13.58 23.91 -9.58
C VAL A 219 13.79 24.99 -10.67
N GLY A 220 13.12 24.86 -11.81
CA GLY A 220 13.19 25.83 -12.93
C GLY A 220 12.54 27.19 -12.65
N CYS A 221 11.59 27.27 -11.71
CA CYS A 221 10.91 28.53 -11.34
C CYS A 221 11.74 29.43 -10.40
N LYS A 222 12.96 29.03 -10.03
CA LYS A 222 13.92 29.95 -9.39
C LYS A 222 14.49 30.91 -10.44
N MET A 223 13.61 31.74 -11.01
CA MET A 223 13.96 32.78 -11.96
C MET A 223 15.01 33.68 -11.31
N ASN A 224 16.10 33.81 -12.03
CA ASN A 224 17.31 34.57 -11.76
C ASN A 224 16.93 35.90 -11.09
N THR A 225 16.99 35.98 -9.75
CA THR A 225 16.73 37.21 -8.99
C THR A 225 17.72 38.33 -9.35
N TRP A 226 18.71 38.03 -10.20
CA TRP A 226 19.79 38.93 -10.63
C TRP A 226 19.62 39.48 -12.05
N GLU A 227 18.54 39.15 -12.80
CA GLU A 227 18.31 39.69 -14.15
C GLU A 227 17.29 40.84 -14.20
N ILE A 228 17.10 41.57 -13.10
CA ILE A 228 16.55 42.94 -13.17
C ILE A 228 17.73 43.92 -13.16
N LYS A 229 18.53 43.89 -14.23
CA LYS A 229 19.18 45.11 -14.70
C LYS A 229 18.39 45.51 -15.93
N ASP A 230 17.36 46.32 -15.72
CA ASP A 230 16.61 46.93 -16.82
C ASP A 230 17.61 47.58 -17.79
N PRO A 231 17.71 47.13 -19.06
CA PRO A 231 18.65 47.73 -20.02
C PRO A 231 18.30 49.19 -20.37
N LEU A 232 17.18 49.70 -19.85
CA LEU A 232 16.70 51.08 -20.02
C LEU A 232 17.12 52.03 -18.88
N LEU A 233 17.68 51.53 -17.78
CA LEU A 233 18.23 52.38 -16.72
C LEU A 233 19.74 52.46 -16.89
N SER A 234 20.20 53.56 -17.51
CA SER A 234 21.63 53.92 -17.54
C SER A 234 22.23 53.89 -16.12
N ASP A 235 23.50 53.48 -15.98
CA ASP A 235 24.21 53.41 -14.68
C ASP A 235 24.13 54.73 -13.89
N SER A 236 23.98 55.88 -14.58
CA SER A 236 23.74 57.19 -13.98
C SER A 236 22.41 57.33 -13.24
N ALA A 237 21.34 56.67 -13.70
CA ALA A 237 20.04 56.69 -13.02
C ALA A 237 20.09 55.89 -11.71
N MET A 238 20.82 54.77 -11.70
CA MET A 238 20.99 53.91 -10.53
C MET A 238 21.83 54.59 -9.42
N ALA A 239 22.85 55.36 -9.81
CA ALA A 239 23.65 56.18 -8.89
C ALA A 239 22.87 57.34 -8.25
N SER A 240 21.83 57.84 -8.94
CA SER A 240 20.98 58.91 -8.42
C SER A 240 19.92 58.43 -7.42
N MET A 241 19.51 57.15 -7.49
CA MET A 241 18.56 56.55 -6.54
C MET A 241 19.23 56.17 -5.23
N THR A 242 20.46 55.64 -5.29
CA THR A 242 21.29 55.34 -4.09
C THR A 242 21.61 56.61 -3.29
N HIS A 243 21.94 57.73 -3.96
CA HIS A 243 22.12 59.02 -3.28
C HIS A 243 20.83 59.60 -2.65
N ARG A 244 19.65 59.16 -3.09
CA ARG A 244 18.36 59.62 -2.55
C ARG A 244 17.95 58.84 -1.31
N GLU A 245 18.37 57.59 -1.16
CA GLU A 245 18.09 56.77 0.03
C GLU A 245 18.94 57.19 1.23
N ASP A 246 20.22 57.53 1.02
CA ASP A 246 21.12 57.95 2.11
C ASP A 246 20.73 59.29 2.77
N ALA A 247 20.03 60.17 2.02
CA ALA A 247 19.52 61.42 2.57
C ALA A 247 18.25 61.24 3.43
N GLY A 248 17.57 60.09 3.33
CA GLY A 248 16.29 59.80 3.99
C GLY A 248 16.40 59.08 5.33
N TYR A 249 17.54 58.44 5.63
CA TYR A 249 17.73 57.61 6.83
C TYR A 249 18.57 58.26 7.95
N GLY A 250 18.87 59.56 7.84
CA GLY A 250 19.68 60.31 8.83
C GLY A 250 18.91 61.13 9.87
N SER A 251 17.57 61.11 9.89
CA SER A 251 16.78 62.00 10.76
C SER A 251 15.58 61.29 11.41
N ARG A 252 15.84 60.25 12.19
CA ARG A 252 14.90 59.76 13.21
C ARG A 252 15.63 59.03 14.34
N TYR A 253 16.37 59.81 15.12
CA TYR A 253 16.49 59.63 16.57
C TYR A 253 15.72 60.75 17.24
#